data_AF-A0A351LE47-F1
#
_entry.id   AF-A0A351LE47-F1
#
_cell.length_a   1.000
_cell.length_b   1.000
_cell.length_c   1.000
_cell.angle_alpha   90.00
_cell.angle_beta   90.00
_cell.angle_gamma   90.00
#
_symmetry.space_group_name_H-M   'P 1'
#
loop_
_entity.id
_entity.type
_entity.pdbx_description
1 polymer ?
#
loop_
_entity_poly.entity_id
_entity_poly.type
_entity_poly.pdbx_seq_one_letter_code
_entity_poly.pdbx_strand_id
1 'polypeptide(L)'
;DESRESNVEFLLPYEQVVEMWRRCITTAYEPEFLYQRYAYNVQNTYPNRIKVPNSPARTSKEKILKGLTIMGNILLRVGVFSNYRKTFWKFAKPAFKAGKIESLIHVGMVGHHLIQFAKECATGKESASFYSQKLRQQRQKGA
;
A
#
# COMPACT_ATOMS: atom_id res chain seq x y z
N ASP A 1 -11.15 25.27 -13.82
CA ASP A 1 -10.19 24.75 -14.81
C ASP A 1 -10.37 23.24 -14.90
N GLU A 2 -10.89 22.79 -16.03
CA GLU A 2 -11.28 21.41 -16.28
C GLU A 2 -10.09 20.44 -16.45
N SER A 3 -8.86 20.96 -16.50
CA SER A 3 -7.63 20.17 -16.59
C SER A 3 -7.10 19.66 -15.24
N ARG A 4 -7.64 20.17 -14.12
CA ARG A 4 -7.19 19.81 -12.76
C ARG A 4 -7.73 18.48 -12.29
N GLU A 5 -6.93 17.78 -11.50
CA GLU A 5 -7.26 16.47 -10.94
C GLU A 5 -8.06 16.58 -9.63
N SER A 6 -8.02 17.73 -8.95
CA SER A 6 -8.71 17.98 -7.68
C SER A 6 -9.81 19.02 -7.85
N ASN A 7 -10.93 18.82 -7.15
CA ASN A 7 -11.99 19.81 -7.00
C ASN A 7 -11.72 20.81 -5.85
N VAL A 8 -10.59 20.68 -5.16
CA VAL A 8 -10.16 21.60 -4.09
C VAL A 8 -9.48 22.82 -4.70
N GLU A 9 -9.90 24.00 -4.27
CA GLU A 9 -9.20 25.25 -4.55
C GLU A 9 -8.07 25.45 -3.53
N PHE A 10 -6.83 25.36 -4.01
CA PHE A 10 -5.66 25.54 -3.16
C PHE A 10 -5.26 27.02 -3.07
N LEU A 11 -4.79 27.43 -1.89
CA LEU A 11 -4.21 28.77 -1.68
C LEU A 11 -2.86 28.95 -2.41
N LEU A 12 -2.17 27.85 -2.70
CA LEU A 12 -0.93 27.81 -3.48
C LEU A 12 -1.21 27.42 -4.94
N PRO A 13 -0.32 27.76 -5.89
CA PRO A 13 -0.39 27.28 -7.26
C PRO A 13 -0.59 25.76 -7.32
N TYR A 14 -1.54 25.30 -8.14
CA TYR A 14 -1.91 23.89 -8.24
C TYR A 14 -0.71 22.97 -8.51
N GLU A 15 0.14 23.34 -9.48
CA GLU A 15 1.34 22.57 -9.83
C GLU A 15 2.31 22.44 -8.64
N GLN A 16 2.44 23.50 -7.83
CA GLN A 16 3.28 23.46 -6.63
C GLN A 16 2.74 22.46 -5.61
N VAL A 17 1.43 22.42 -5.40
CA VAL A 17 0.78 21.48 -4.47
C VAL A 17 0.94 20.04 -4.95
N VAL A 18 0.74 19.78 -6.25
CA VAL A 18 0.90 18.45 -6.85
C VAL A 18 2.35 17.98 -6.75
N GLU A 19 3.32 18.84 -7.01
CA GLU A 19 4.75 18.50 -6.89
C GLU A 19 5.13 18.20 -5.43
N MET A 20 4.67 19.02 -4.48
CA MET A 20 4.88 18.78 -3.05
C MET A 20 4.27 17.45 -2.59
N TRP A 21 3.05 17.15 -3.06
CA TRP A 21 2.38 15.88 -2.79
C TRP A 21 3.15 14.70 -3.39
N ARG A 22 3.59 14.80 -4.66
CA ARG A 22 4.35 13.74 -5.33
C ARG A 22 5.66 13.45 -4.58
N ARG A 23 6.38 14.50 -4.16
CA ARG A 23 7.59 14.35 -3.33
C ARG A 23 7.27 13.67 -1.99
N CYS A 24 6.18 14.06 -1.35
CA CYS A 24 5.75 13.48 -0.08
C CYS A 24 5.45 11.98 -0.22
N ILE A 25 4.61 11.59 -1.19
CA ILE A 25 4.15 10.22 -1.33
C ILE A 25 5.28 9.26 -1.75
N THR A 26 6.17 9.72 -2.64
CA THR A 26 7.32 8.93 -3.11
C THR A 26 8.36 8.73 -2.02
N THR A 27 8.53 9.71 -1.13
CA THR A 27 9.40 9.59 0.04
C THR A 27 8.76 8.71 1.13
N ALA A 28 7.49 8.95 1.46
CA ALA A 28 6.79 8.26 2.53
C ALA A 28 6.55 6.77 2.26
N TYR A 29 6.50 6.37 0.98
CA TYR A 29 6.33 4.98 0.55
C TYR A 29 7.57 4.38 -0.10
N GLU A 30 8.73 5.02 0.08
CA GLU A 30 10.01 4.35 -0.16
C GLU A 30 10.04 3.04 0.67
N PRO A 31 10.44 1.91 0.07
CA PRO A 31 10.35 0.61 0.75
C PRO A 31 10.98 0.56 2.14
N GLU A 32 12.21 1.04 2.32
CA GLU A 32 12.90 0.96 3.62
C GLU A 32 12.16 1.77 4.70
N PHE A 33 11.81 3.03 4.41
CA PHE A 33 11.00 3.85 5.33
C PHE A 33 9.65 3.22 5.66
N LEU A 34 8.96 2.70 4.64
CA LEU A 34 7.63 2.10 4.82
C LEU A 34 7.68 0.86 5.71
N TYR A 35 8.62 -0.06 5.46
CA TYR A 35 8.76 -1.28 6.25
C TYR A 35 9.26 -0.99 7.67
N GLN A 36 10.12 0.01 7.88
CA GLN A 36 10.50 0.47 9.22
C GLN A 36 9.29 0.97 10.01
N ARG A 37 8.45 1.81 9.38
CA ARG A 37 7.20 2.29 10.00
C ARG A 37 6.26 1.14 10.34
N TYR A 38 6.11 0.15 9.45
CA TYR A 38 5.31 -1.03 9.74
C TYR A 38 5.89 -1.90 10.87
N ALA A 39 7.21 -2.08 10.92
CA ALA A 39 7.86 -2.79 12.01
C ALA A 39 7.56 -2.13 13.36
N TYR A 40 7.68 -0.79 13.43
CA TYR A 40 7.32 -0.02 14.62
C TYR A 40 5.84 -0.22 14.98
N ASN A 41 4.93 -0.11 14.00
CA ASN A 41 3.51 -0.27 14.24
C ASN A 41 3.14 -1.68 14.73
N VAL A 42 3.76 -2.73 14.19
CA VAL A 42 3.55 -4.12 14.63
C VAL A 42 3.98 -4.33 16.09
N GLN A 43 4.94 -3.53 16.58
CA GLN A 43 5.42 -3.60 17.95
C GLN A 43 4.60 -2.71 18.91
N ASN A 44 4.26 -1.49 18.49
CA ASN A 44 3.79 -0.44 19.41
C ASN A 44 2.33 -0.02 19.19
N THR A 45 1.78 -0.23 17.99
CA THR A 45 0.46 0.29 17.63
C THR A 45 -0.58 -0.82 17.50
N TYR A 46 -0.23 -1.91 16.81
CA TYR A 46 -1.15 -3.00 16.48
C TYR A 46 -1.61 -3.78 17.72
N PRO A 47 -0.78 -4.01 18.75
CA PRO A 47 -1.24 -4.63 19.99
C PRO A 47 -2.35 -3.86 20.72
N ASN A 48 -2.43 -2.54 20.49
CA ASN A 48 -3.40 -1.64 21.11
C ASN A 48 -4.70 -1.49 20.29
N ARG A 49 -4.86 -2.24 19.18
CA ARG A 49 -6.09 -2.22 18.39
C ARG A 49 -7.22 -2.95 19.10
N ILE A 50 -8.46 -2.50 18.84
CA ILE A 50 -9.67 -3.17 19.32
C ILE A 50 -9.66 -4.63 18.85
N LYS A 51 -9.70 -5.56 19.80
CA LYS A 51 -9.78 -6.99 19.53
C LYS A 51 -11.23 -7.35 19.21
N VAL A 52 -11.52 -7.58 17.93
CA VAL A 52 -12.82 -8.08 17.52
C VAL A 52 -12.97 -9.55 17.93
N PRO A 53 -14.15 -9.96 18.46
CA PRO A 53 -14.36 -11.35 18.84
C PRO A 53 -14.24 -12.28 17.61
N ASN A 54 -13.71 -13.48 17.84
CA ASN A 54 -13.62 -14.49 16.80
C ASN A 54 -15.02 -14.95 16.41
N SER A 55 -15.31 -15.03 15.11
CA SER A 55 -16.53 -15.65 14.59
C SER A 55 -16.19 -16.95 13.86
N PRO A 56 -17.08 -17.95 13.86
CA PRO A 56 -16.88 -19.21 13.11
C PRO A 56 -16.61 -18.99 11.61
N ALA A 57 -17.11 -17.87 11.07
CA ALA A 57 -16.86 -17.47 9.69
C ALA A 57 -15.38 -17.16 9.38
N ARG A 58 -14.55 -16.87 10.39
CA ARG A 58 -13.11 -16.60 10.23
C ARG A 58 -12.26 -17.87 10.12
N THR A 59 -12.80 -19.02 10.55
CA THR A 59 -12.08 -20.31 10.58
C THR A 59 -12.62 -21.31 9.57
N SER A 60 -13.50 -20.90 8.65
CA SER A 60 -13.95 -21.80 7.59
C SER A 60 -12.77 -22.18 6.69
N LYS A 61 -12.76 -23.43 6.21
CA LYS A 61 -11.70 -23.98 5.35
C LYS A 61 -11.43 -23.09 4.14
N GLU A 62 -12.48 -22.53 3.54
CA GLU A 62 -12.40 -21.62 2.40
C GLU A 62 -11.62 -20.33 2.72
N LYS A 63 -11.84 -19.73 3.90
CA LYS A 63 -11.12 -18.51 4.30
C LYS A 63 -9.66 -18.81 4.63
N ILE A 64 -9.38 -19.96 5.24
CA ILE A 64 -8.01 -20.41 5.49
C ILE A 64 -7.27 -20.60 4.17
N LEU A 65 -7.87 -21.32 3.21
CA LEU A 65 -7.28 -21.52 1.89
C LEU A 65 -7.01 -20.19 1.18
N LYS A 66 -7.97 -19.26 1.22
CA LYS A 66 -7.79 -17.91 0.69
C LYS A 66 -6.63 -17.16 1.35
N GLY A 67 -6.49 -17.27 2.68
CA GLY A 67 -5.37 -16.69 3.42
C GLY A 67 -4.01 -17.25 2.97
N LEU A 68 -3.93 -18.57 2.76
CA LEU A 68 -2.73 -19.23 2.25
C LEU A 68 -2.40 -18.82 0.81
N THR A 69 -3.40 -18.69 -0.07
CA THR A 69 -3.22 -18.17 -1.43
C THR A 69 -2.67 -16.75 -1.42
N ILE A 70 -3.23 -15.86 -0.59
CA ILE A 70 -2.74 -14.49 -0.43
C ILE A 70 -1.29 -14.51 0.06
N MET A 71 -0.99 -15.32 1.08
CA MET A 71 0.37 -15.47 1.59
C MET A 71 1.35 -15.92 0.51
N GLY A 72 1.02 -16.97 -0.24
CA GLY A 72 1.84 -17.47 -1.34
C GLY A 72 2.09 -16.40 -2.40
N ASN A 73 1.06 -15.64 -2.77
CA ASN A 73 1.18 -14.52 -3.71
C ASN A 73 2.11 -13.41 -3.19
N ILE A 74 2.02 -13.06 -1.89
CA ILE A 74 2.92 -12.08 -1.27
C ILE A 74 4.36 -12.58 -1.33
N LEU A 75 4.61 -13.82 -0.92
CA LEU A 75 5.95 -14.40 -0.93
C LEU A 75 6.54 -14.45 -2.35
N LEU A 76 5.73 -14.78 -3.34
CA LEU A 76 6.17 -14.83 -4.74
C LEU A 76 6.38 -13.42 -5.31
N ARG A 77 5.35 -12.57 -5.31
CA ARG A 77 5.39 -11.23 -5.93
C ARG A 77 6.34 -10.28 -5.20
N VAL A 78 6.32 -10.31 -3.86
CA VAL A 78 7.13 -9.40 -3.03
C VAL A 78 8.46 -10.05 -2.65
N GLY A 79 8.42 -11.28 -2.14
CA GLY A 79 9.61 -11.96 -1.63
C GLY A 79 10.58 -12.43 -2.71
N VAL A 80 10.11 -12.73 -3.93
CA VAL A 80 10.96 -13.20 -5.03
C VAL A 80 11.11 -12.14 -6.12
N PHE A 81 10.00 -11.65 -6.69
CA PHE A 81 10.05 -10.83 -7.89
C PHE A 81 10.26 -9.32 -7.68
N SER A 82 10.08 -8.80 -6.46
CA SER A 82 10.21 -7.36 -6.24
C SER A 82 11.67 -6.89 -6.23
N ASN A 83 11.87 -5.63 -6.63
CA ASN A 83 13.17 -4.96 -6.55
C ASN A 83 13.57 -4.57 -5.11
N TYR A 84 12.62 -4.60 -4.16
CA TYR A 84 12.84 -4.32 -2.73
C TYR A 84 12.72 -5.57 -1.85
N ARG A 85 12.83 -6.78 -2.44
CA ARG A 85 12.71 -8.06 -1.73
C ARG A 85 13.61 -8.16 -0.50
N LYS A 86 14.81 -7.56 -0.53
CA LYS A 86 15.73 -7.54 0.62
C LYS A 86 15.10 -6.84 1.82
N THR A 87 14.52 -5.65 1.61
CA THR A 87 13.80 -4.88 2.63
C THR A 87 12.58 -5.64 3.15
N PHE A 88 11.80 -6.26 2.26
CA PHE A 88 10.69 -7.12 2.67
C PHE A 88 11.17 -8.25 3.58
N TRP A 89 12.26 -8.95 3.24
CA TRP A 89 12.78 -10.06 4.04
C TRP A 89 13.40 -9.61 5.38
N LYS A 90 13.96 -8.40 5.48
CA LYS A 90 14.39 -7.83 6.77
C LYS A 90 13.21 -7.75 7.76
N PHE A 91 12.02 -7.40 7.28
CA PHE A 91 10.79 -7.37 8.08
C PHE A 91 10.16 -8.77 8.24
N ALA A 92 10.07 -9.55 7.16
CA ALA A 92 9.31 -10.80 7.12
C ALA A 92 9.95 -11.91 7.95
N LYS A 93 11.28 -12.06 7.92
CA LYS A 93 12.00 -13.10 8.69
C LYS A 93 11.69 -13.06 10.20
N PRO A 94 11.86 -11.93 10.91
CA PRO A 94 11.54 -11.88 12.33
C PRO A 94 10.03 -12.06 12.59
N ALA A 95 9.15 -11.55 11.71
CA ALA A 95 7.71 -11.75 11.83
C ALA A 95 7.31 -13.24 11.70
N PHE A 96 7.93 -13.99 10.79
CA PHE A 96 7.74 -15.44 10.69
C PHE A 96 8.22 -16.16 11.94
N LYS A 97 9.43 -15.85 12.42
CA LYS A 97 9.98 -16.47 13.64
C LYS A 97 9.09 -16.22 14.87
N ALA A 98 8.44 -15.06 14.93
CA ALA A 98 7.52 -14.69 16.01
C ALA A 98 6.07 -15.14 15.78
N GLY A 99 5.76 -15.89 14.71
CA GLY A 99 4.40 -16.34 14.40
C GLY A 99 3.41 -15.22 14.04
N LYS A 100 3.88 -14.02 13.69
CA LYS A 100 3.06 -12.84 13.38
C LYS A 100 2.50 -12.87 11.94
N ILE A 101 1.81 -13.96 11.59
CA ILE A 101 1.34 -14.24 10.23
C ILE A 101 0.33 -13.21 9.73
N GLU A 102 -0.62 -12.80 10.56
CA GLU A 102 -1.60 -11.76 10.20
C GLU A 102 -0.92 -10.42 9.87
N SER A 103 0.06 -10.02 10.69
CA SER A 103 0.84 -8.81 10.43
C SER A 103 1.63 -8.93 9.14
N LEU A 104 2.18 -10.10 8.84
CA LEU A 104 2.94 -10.33 7.61
C LEU A 104 2.05 -10.24 6.36
N ILE A 105 0.86 -10.83 6.38
CA ILE A 105 -0.11 -10.72 5.28
C ILE A 105 -0.53 -9.26 5.09
N HIS A 106 -0.91 -8.58 6.18
CA HIS A 106 -1.38 -7.20 6.14
C HIS A 106 -0.30 -6.25 5.61
N VAL A 107 0.90 -6.28 6.20
CA VAL A 107 2.01 -5.42 5.81
C VAL A 107 2.52 -5.76 4.40
N GLY A 108 2.63 -7.04 4.06
CA GLY A 108 3.07 -7.47 2.73
C GLY A 108 2.12 -7.04 1.62
N MET A 109 0.82 -7.18 1.82
CA MET A 109 -0.21 -6.75 0.86
C MET A 109 -0.26 -5.22 0.74
N VAL A 110 -0.51 -4.52 1.85
CA VAL A 110 -0.71 -3.06 1.82
C VAL A 110 0.58 -2.35 1.43
N GLY A 111 1.72 -2.77 1.98
CA GLY A 111 3.02 -2.22 1.65
C GLY A 111 3.35 -2.37 0.16
N HIS A 112 3.05 -3.52 -0.45
CA HIS A 112 3.26 -3.72 -1.88
C HIS A 112 2.47 -2.73 -2.72
N HIS A 113 1.18 -2.54 -2.42
CA HIS A 113 0.33 -1.61 -3.16
C HIS A 113 0.76 -0.15 -2.99
N LEU A 114 1.14 0.27 -1.78
CA LEU A 114 1.64 1.64 -1.55
C LEU A 114 2.95 1.92 -2.30
N ILE A 115 3.85 0.95 -2.35
CA ILE A 115 5.12 1.09 -3.10
C ILE A 115 4.85 1.15 -4.61
N GLN A 116 3.96 0.32 -5.14
CA GLN A 116 3.61 0.38 -6.57
C GLN A 116 2.94 1.71 -6.92
N PHE A 117 1.98 2.14 -6.11
CA PHE A 117 1.32 3.44 -6.26
C PHE A 117 2.34 4.58 -6.31
N ALA A 118 3.28 4.64 -5.35
CA ALA A 118 4.32 5.66 -5.36
C ALA A 118 5.19 5.65 -6.62
N LYS A 119 5.53 4.47 -7.15
CA LYS A 119 6.28 4.35 -8.41
C LYS A 119 5.48 4.88 -9.60
N GLU A 120 4.19 4.62 -9.62
CA GLU A 120 3.32 5.12 -10.70
C GLU A 120 3.10 6.63 -10.58
N CYS A 121 3.01 7.19 -9.37
CA CYS A 121 2.98 8.64 -9.13
C CYS A 121 4.29 9.32 -9.59
N ALA A 122 5.44 8.68 -9.32
CA ALA A 122 6.75 9.19 -9.73
C ALA A 122 6.91 9.26 -11.25
N THR A 123 6.23 8.38 -11.99
CA THR A 123 6.27 8.33 -13.46
C THR A 123 5.13 9.13 -14.12
N GLY A 124 4.33 9.86 -13.34
CA GLY A 124 3.19 10.64 -13.83
C GLY A 124 2.02 9.81 -14.36
N LYS A 125 2.00 8.50 -14.08
CA LYS A 125 0.93 7.59 -14.49
C LYS A 125 -0.28 7.63 -13.54
N GLU A 126 -0.01 7.83 -12.25
CA GLU A 126 -1.04 7.99 -11.21
C GLU A 126 -1.23 9.47 -10.84
N SER A 127 -2.46 9.82 -10.50
CA SER A 127 -2.89 11.19 -10.23
C SER A 127 -2.91 11.52 -8.73
N ALA A 128 -2.76 12.81 -8.40
CA ALA A 128 -2.96 13.36 -7.06
C ALA A 128 -4.37 13.15 -6.48
N SER A 129 -5.36 12.83 -7.31
CA SER A 129 -6.69 12.44 -6.84
C SER A 129 -7.12 11.08 -7.42
N PHE A 130 -7.63 10.20 -6.56
CA PHE A 130 -8.21 8.92 -6.95
C PHE A 130 -9.40 9.06 -7.91
N TYR A 131 -10.00 10.26 -8.00
CA TYR A 131 -11.21 10.52 -8.77
C TYR A 131 -10.93 11.03 -10.20
N SER A 132 -9.77 11.64 -10.44
CA SER A 132 -9.41 12.18 -11.76
C SER A 132 -9.17 11.08 -12.81
N GLN A 133 -8.77 9.87 -12.39
CA GLN A 133 -8.52 8.74 -13.28
C GLN A 133 -9.79 8.33 -14.03
N LYS A 134 -10.93 8.32 -13.32
CA LYS A 134 -12.23 8.01 -13.89
C LYS A 134 -12.64 9.07 -14.93
N LEU A 135 -12.36 10.34 -14.65
CA LEU A 135 -12.62 11.45 -15.58
C LEU A 135 -11.71 11.39 -16.82
N ARG A 136 -10.44 11.04 -16.65
CA ARG A 136 -9.48 10.86 -17.75
C ARG A 136 -9.81 9.67 -18.64
N GLN A 137 -10.22 8.54 -18.07
CA GLN A 137 -10.69 7.38 -18.83
C GLN A 137 -12.01 7.64 -19.55
N GLN A 138 -12.93 8.41 -18.95
CA GLN A 138 -14.18 8.82 -19.61
C GLN A 138 -13.91 9.76 -20.79
N ARG A 139 -13.01 10.73 -20.64
CA ARG A 139 -12.58 11.62 -21.75
C ARG A 139 -11.90 10.86 -22.89
N GLN A 140 -11.08 9.86 -22.58
CA GLN A 140 -10.42 9.02 -23.61
C GLN A 140 -11.36 8.05 -24.33
N LYS A 141 -12.53 7.73 -23.76
CA LYS A 141 -13.53 6.84 -24.38
C LYS A 141 -14.62 7.59 -25.17
N GLY A 142 -14.71 8.91 -24.99
CA GLY A 142 -15.66 9.78 -25.68
C GLY A 142 -15.06 10.60 -26.83
N ALA A 143 -13.78 10.38 -27.15
CA ALA A 143 -13.07 10.88 -28.32
C ALA A 143 -12.83 9.72 -29.29
#